data_AF-A0A7X7X9Y9-F1
#
_entry.id   AF-A0A7X7X9Y9-F1
#
_cell.length_a   1.000
_cell.length_b   1.000
_cell.length_c   1.000
_cell.angle_alpha   90.00
_cell.angle_beta   90.00
_cell.angle_gamma   90.00
#
_symmetry.space_group_name_H-M   'P 1'
#
loop_
_entity.id
_entity.type
_entity.pdbx_description
1 polymer ?
#
loop_
_entity_poly.entity_id
_entity_poly.type
_entity_poly.pdbx_seq_one_letter_code
_entity_poly.pdbx_strand_id
1 'polypeptide(L)'
;MASGKDVLFAGATRPSLVWGVTYEAIIFCIATTGVIFLAANSIWLLPLYVPLHGACYLICLKDPRFFRLISLWFATKCRSIGWRYWGAATASPLVSTRKRRKMPE
;
A
#
# COMPACT_ATOMS: atom_id res chain seq x y z
N MET A 1 11.21 26.07 -1.66
CA MET A 1 10.05 26.99 -1.64
C MET A 1 8.97 26.38 -0.75
N ALA A 2 9.10 26.60 0.56
CA ALA A 2 8.21 26.07 1.58
C ALA A 2 7.10 27.09 1.86
N SER A 3 5.86 26.74 1.53
CA SER A 3 4.65 27.48 1.90
C SER A 3 4.00 26.77 3.09
N GLY A 4 4.20 27.30 4.30
CA GLY A 4 3.30 27.26 5.46
C GLY A 4 2.42 26.02 5.75
N LYS A 5 2.86 24.79 5.47
CA LYS A 5 2.19 23.55 5.90
C LYS A 5 3.18 22.77 6.76
N ASP A 6 2.85 22.60 8.03
CA ASP A 6 3.72 22.01 9.04
C ASP A 6 4.15 20.58 8.69
N VAL A 7 5.33 20.47 8.08
CA VAL A 7 5.98 19.19 7.75
C VAL A 7 6.14 18.28 8.96
N LEU A 8 6.20 18.86 10.17
CA LEU A 8 6.30 18.15 11.44
C LEU A 8 5.03 17.35 11.77
N PHE A 9 3.83 17.89 11.55
CA PHE A 9 2.57 17.14 11.76
C PHE A 9 2.36 16.04 10.71
N ALA A 10 2.84 16.28 9.48
CA ALA A 10 2.77 15.26 8.43
C ALA A 10 3.65 14.04 8.75
N GLY A 11 4.79 14.23 9.43
CA GLY A 11 5.67 13.14 9.86
C GLY A 11 4.99 12.15 10.81
N ALA A 12 4.25 12.65 11.81
CA ALA A 12 3.56 11.82 12.80
C ALA A 12 2.45 10.94 12.22
N THR A 13 1.92 11.28 11.05
CA THR A 13 0.84 10.52 10.36
C THR A 13 1.35 9.74 9.14
N ARG A 14 2.66 9.76 8.88
CA ARG A 14 3.27 8.90 7.87
C ARG A 14 3.48 7.50 8.45
N PRO A 15 3.30 6.44 7.65
CA PRO A 15 3.67 5.10 8.08
C PRO A 15 5.17 5.05 8.39
N SER A 16 5.59 4.12 9.24
CA SER A 16 7.01 3.91 9.50
C SER A 16 7.73 3.47 8.22
N LEU A 17 8.82 4.17 7.89
CA LEU A 17 9.70 3.83 6.76
C LEU A 17 11.06 3.40 7.31
N VAL A 18 11.59 2.29 6.81
CA VAL A 18 12.94 1.78 7.10
C VAL A 18 13.70 1.76 5.77
N TRP A 19 14.88 2.39 5.71
CA TRP A 19 15.66 2.59 4.48
C TRP A 19 14.87 3.19 3.31
N GLY A 20 13.88 4.04 3.62
CA GLY A 20 13.05 4.71 2.61
C GLY A 20 11.90 3.86 2.04
N VAL A 21 11.66 2.66 2.58
CA VAL A 21 10.55 1.77 2.18
C VAL A 21 9.64 1.50 3.39
N THR A 22 8.35 1.34 3.16
CA THR A 22 7.40 1.00 4.24
C THR A 22 7.60 -0.43 4.75
N TYR A 23 7.22 -0.68 6.01
CA TYR A 23 7.33 -2.01 6.62
C TYR A 23 6.58 -3.10 5.82
N GLU A 24 5.38 -2.78 5.33
CA GLU A 24 4.59 -3.67 4.46
C GLU A 24 5.34 -4.09 3.20
N ALA A 25 6.02 -3.14 2.54
CA ALA A 25 6.77 -3.40 1.32
C ALA A 25 8.05 -4.22 1.57
N ILE A 26 8.71 -4.03 2.73
CA ILE A 26 9.85 -4.86 3.12
C ILE A 26 9.40 -6.31 3.33
N ILE A 27 8.32 -6.53 4.08
CA ILE A 27 7.76 -7.88 4.28
C ILE A 27 7.43 -8.52 2.92
N PHE A 28 6.78 -7.78 2.03
CA PHE A 28 6.45 -8.27 0.70
C PHE A 28 7.71 -8.64 -0.10
N CYS A 29 8.73 -7.78 -0.15
CA CYS A 29 9.98 -8.06 -0.86
C CYS A 29 10.70 -9.29 -0.32
N ILE A 30 10.81 -9.43 1.01
CA ILE A 30 11.46 -10.57 1.66
C ILE A 30 10.65 -11.84 1.40
N ALA A 31 9.33 -11.80 1.57
CA ALA A 31 8.46 -12.95 1.33
C ALA A 31 8.54 -13.42 -0.13
N THR A 32 8.42 -12.50 -1.09
CA THR A 32 8.54 -12.83 -2.52
C THR A 32 9.91 -13.39 -2.87
N THR A 33 10.99 -12.77 -2.40
CA THR A 33 12.35 -13.27 -2.64
C THR A 33 12.56 -14.64 -2.00
N GLY A 34 12.06 -14.85 -0.77
CA GLY A 34 12.15 -16.12 -0.05
C GLY A 34 11.39 -17.25 -0.75
N VAL A 35 10.17 -16.99 -1.25
CA VAL A 35 9.39 -17.97 -2.02
C VAL A 35 10.10 -18.35 -3.31
N ILE A 36 10.65 -17.38 -4.05
CA ILE A 36 11.40 -17.63 -5.30
C ILE A 36 12.67 -18.43 -5.01
N PHE A 37 13.40 -18.06 -3.95
CA PHE A 37 14.60 -18.77 -3.50
C PHE A 37 14.29 -20.24 -3.16
N LEU A 38 13.22 -20.50 -2.39
CA LEU A 38 12.82 -21.85 -2.01
C LEU A 38 12.32 -22.66 -3.22
N ALA A 39 11.57 -22.04 -4.13
CA ALA A 39 11.08 -22.71 -5.34
C ALA A 39 12.21 -23.16 -6.27
N ALA A 40 13.25 -22.34 -6.41
CA ALA A 40 14.38 -22.61 -7.30
C ALA A 40 15.55 -23.33 -6.62
N ASN A 41 15.56 -23.43 -5.29
CA ASN A 41 16.62 -24.04 -4.48
C ASN A 41 18.04 -23.52 -4.83
N SER A 42 18.16 -22.24 -5.22
CA SER A 42 19.42 -21.65 -5.70
C SER A 42 19.75 -20.37 -4.96
N ILE A 43 20.93 -20.34 -4.32
CA ILE A 43 21.44 -19.18 -3.58
C ILE A 43 21.65 -17.93 -4.45
N TRP A 44 21.79 -18.13 -5.76
CA TRP A 44 21.98 -17.04 -6.72
C TRP A 44 20.74 -16.16 -6.93
N LEU A 45 19.60 -16.54 -6.37
CA LEU A 45 18.36 -15.76 -6.46
C LEU A 45 18.16 -14.81 -5.27
N LEU A 46 18.96 -14.93 -4.21
CA LEU A 46 18.91 -14.03 -3.06
C LEU A 46 19.17 -12.55 -3.42
N PRO A 47 20.09 -12.22 -4.36
CA PRO A 47 20.28 -10.85 -4.85
C PRO A 47 19.04 -10.22 -5.52
N LEU A 48 18.02 -11.01 -5.89
CA LEU A 48 16.76 -10.51 -6.44
C LEU A 48 16.04 -9.54 -5.48
N TYR A 49 16.34 -9.61 -4.18
CA TYR A 49 15.84 -8.66 -3.21
C TYR A 49 16.21 -7.20 -3.56
N VAL A 50 17.40 -6.95 -4.09
CA VAL A 50 17.90 -5.60 -4.38
C VAL A 50 17.05 -4.87 -5.42
N PRO A 51 16.80 -5.43 -6.63
CA PRO A 51 15.93 -4.77 -7.60
C PRO A 51 14.47 -4.64 -7.11
N LEU A 52 13.96 -5.63 -6.36
CA LEU A 52 12.62 -5.56 -5.77
C LEU A 52 12.49 -4.42 -4.75
N HIS A 53 13.49 -4.29 -3.86
CA HIS A 53 13.54 -3.21 -2.88
C HIS A 53 13.70 -1.85 -3.57
N GLY A 54 14.54 -1.77 -4.61
CA GLY A 54 14.70 -0.57 -5.43
C GLY A 54 13.39 -0.10 -6.08
N ALA A 55 12.59 -1.03 -6.63
CA ALA A 55 11.28 -0.71 -7.17
C ALA A 55 10.32 -0.18 -6.08
N CYS A 56 10.30 -0.82 -4.90
CA CYS A 56 9.48 -0.36 -3.78
C CYS A 56 9.91 1.00 -3.25
N TYR A 57 11.21 1.29 -3.25
CA TYR A 57 11.77 2.59 -2.90
C TYR A 57 11.28 3.69 -3.84
N LEU A 58 11.32 3.46 -5.16
CA LEU A 58 10.81 4.41 -6.16
C LEU A 58 9.32 4.69 -5.98
N ILE A 59 8.53 3.68 -5.62
CA ILE A 59 7.09 3.84 -5.31
C ILE A 59 6.91 4.69 -4.05
N CYS A 60 7.65 4.39 -2.98
CA CYS A 60 7.56 5.13 -1.71
C CYS A 60 8.01 6.59 -1.84
N LEU A 61 8.90 6.89 -2.79
CA LEU A 61 9.32 8.26 -3.10
C LEU A 61 8.16 9.12 -3.63
N LYS A 62 7.23 8.51 -4.39
CA LYS A 62 6.02 9.19 -4.89
C LYS A 62 4.96 9.34 -3.81
N ASP A 63 4.61 8.24 -3.15
CA ASP A 63 3.65 8.26 -2.04
C ASP A 63 3.98 7.14 -1.02
N PRO A 64 4.35 7.49 0.23
CA PRO A 64 4.66 6.49 1.26
C PRO A 64 3.42 5.68 1.66
N ARG A 65 2.20 6.12 1.35
CA ARG A 65 0.96 5.43 1.74
C ARG A 65 0.51 4.40 0.72
N PHE A 66 1.16 4.28 -0.43
CA PHE A 66 0.74 3.41 -1.53
C PHE A 66 0.47 1.96 -1.08
N PHE A 67 1.41 1.35 -0.35
CA PHE A 67 1.29 -0.02 0.15
C PHE A 67 0.18 -0.20 1.20
N ARG A 68 -0.10 0.84 1.99
CA ARG A 68 -1.23 0.84 2.93
C ARG A 68 -2.55 0.89 2.18
N LEU A 69 -2.64 1.72 1.14
CA LEU A 69 -3.85 1.87 0.33
C LEU A 69 -4.16 0.60 -0.47
N ILE A 70 -3.15 -0.05 -1.05
CA ILE A 70 -3.37 -1.30 -1.80
C ILE A 70 -3.83 -2.42 -0.86
N SER A 71 -3.28 -2.51 0.34
CA SER A 71 -3.72 -3.47 1.37
C SER A 71 -5.17 -3.20 1.80
N LEU A 72 -5.50 -1.92 2.05
CA LEU A 72 -6.87 -1.52 2.38
C LEU A 72 -7.86 -1.84 1.25
N TRP A 73 -7.44 -1.61 0.01
CA TRP A 73 -8.21 -1.96 -1.17
C TRP A 73 -8.46 -3.47 -1.24
N PHE A 74 -7.43 -4.28 -0.99
CA PHE A 74 -7.59 -5.74 -0.97
C PHE A 74 -8.58 -6.18 0.13
N ALA A 75 -8.48 -5.60 1.33
CA ALA A 75 -9.34 -5.94 2.45
C ALA A 75 -10.82 -5.54 2.24
N THR A 76 -11.08 -4.42 1.55
CA THR A 76 -12.43 -3.86 1.43
C THR A 76 -13.07 -4.19 0.08
N LYS A 77 -12.36 -3.89 -0.99
CA LYS A 77 -12.86 -3.82 -2.35
C LYS A 77 -12.72 -5.17 -3.07
N CYS A 78 -11.60 -5.86 -2.89
CA CYS A 78 -11.38 -7.20 -3.47
C CYS A 78 -12.33 -8.27 -2.89
N ARG A 79 -12.82 -8.08 -1.65
CA ARG A 79 -13.79 -9.00 -1.02
C ARG A 79 -15.22 -8.90 -1.58
N SER A 80 -15.57 -7.79 -2.24
CA SER A 80 -16.90 -7.61 -2.82
C SER A 80 -16.87 -8.00 -4.28
N ILE A 81 -17.49 -9.13 -4.65
CA ILE A 81 -17.63 -9.54 -6.06
C ILE A 81 -18.46 -8.49 -6.84
N GLY A 82 -19.43 -7.88 -6.16
CA GLY A 82 -20.31 -6.85 -6.72
C GLY A 82 -19.64 -5.51 -7.00
N TRP A 83 -18.41 -5.26 -6.53
CA TRP A 83 -17.69 -4.00 -6.76
C TRP A 83 -17.70 -3.60 -8.26
N ARG A 84 -17.61 -4.58 -9.17
CA ARG A 84 -17.41 -4.32 -10.61
C ARG A 84 -18.70 -3.86 -11.26
N TYR A 85 -19.81 -4.39 -10.76
CA TYR A 85 -21.15 -4.13 -11.28
C TYR A 85 -21.74 -2.85 -10.66
N TRP A 86 -21.57 -2.66 -9.35
CA TRP A 86 -22.17 -1.54 -8.62
C TRP A 86 -21.25 -0.32 -8.46
N GLY A 87 -19.97 -0.42 -8.85
CA GLY A 87 -18.96 0.63 -8.65
C GLY A 87 -18.52 0.84 -7.19
N ALA A 88 -19.16 0.15 -6.23
CA ALA A 88 -18.88 0.24 -4.81
C ALA A 88 -18.79 -1.16 -4.17
N ALA A 89 -17.91 -1.30 -3.18
CA ALA A 89 -17.89 -2.49 -2.35
C ALA A 89 -19.01 -2.35 -1.30
N THR A 90 -20.15 -2.94 -1.59
CA THR A 90 -21.32 -2.95 -0.71
C THR A 90 -21.82 -4.38 -0.53
N ALA A 91 -22.32 -4.69 0.67
CA ALA A 91 -22.92 -5.99 0.98
C ALA A 91 -24.39 -6.08 0.52
N SER A 92 -25.05 -4.93 0.34
CA SER A 92 -26.41 -4.85 -0.18
C SER A 92 -26.46 -3.98 -1.44
N PRO A 93 -27.33 -4.30 -2.42
CA PRO A 93 -27.53 -3.49 -3.62
C PRO A 93 -28.26 -2.16 -3.34
N LEU A 94 -28.67 -1.93 -2.09
CA LEU A 94 -29.38 -0.73 -1.68
C LEU A 94 -28.40 0.45 -1.65
N VAL A 95 -28.83 1.56 -2.25
CA VAL A 95 -28.07 2.82 -2.20
C VAL A 95 -27.97 3.25 -0.73
N SER A 96 -26.75 3.56 -0.27
CA SER A 96 -26.55 4.06 1.09
C SER A 96 -27.30 5.39 1.26
N THR A 97 -28.35 5.40 2.09
CA THR A 97 -29.12 6.61 2.44
C THR A 97 -28.38 7.51 3.43
N ARG A 98 -27.18 7.11 3.88
CA ARG A 98 -26.37 7.87 4.81
C ARG A 98 -25.94 9.18 4.15
N LYS A 99 -26.42 10.32 4.66
CA LYS A 99 -25.95 11.65 4.23
C LYS A 99 -24.42 11.70 4.30
N ARG A 100 -23.76 11.96 3.16
CA ARG A 100 -22.32 12.16 3.11
C ARG A 100 -21.96 13.36 4.00
N ARG A 101 -21.20 13.11 5.07
CA ARG A 101 -20.66 14.20 5.89
C ARG A 101 -19.67 14.99 5.03
N LYS A 102 -19.94 16.28 4.80
CA LYS A 102 -18.91 17.20 4.24
C LYS A 102 -17.78 17.27 5.25
N MET A 103 -16.55 17.00 4.81
CA MET A 103 -15.38 17.36 5.61
C MET A 103 -15.28 18.89 5.62
N PRO A 104 -15.00 19.52 6.77
CA PRO A 104 -14.64 20.93 6.79
C PRO A 104 -13.36 21.14 5.98
N GLU A 105 -13.34 22.19 5.17
CA GLU A 105 -12.20 22.64 4.36
C GLU A 105 -11.02 23.09 5.24
#